data_AF-A0A1T5BTV7-F1
#
_entry.id   AF-A0A1T5BTV7-F1
#
_cell.length_a   1.000
_cell.length_b   1.000
_cell.length_c   1.000
_cell.angle_alpha   90.00
_cell.angle_beta   90.00
_cell.angle_gamma   90.00
#
_symmetry.space_group_name_H-M   'P 1'
#
loop_
_entity.id
_entity.type
_entity.pdbx_description
1 polymer ?
#
loop_
_entity_poly.entity_id
_entity_poly.type
_entity_poly.pdbx_seq_one_letter_code
_entity_poly.pdbx_strand_id
1 'polypeptide(L)'
;MIKSLLGLSITALIFTSCIKDHEPQPTAKTITIENVLDSRPLVQSGTFQGTGTPPVILPGQSVSFSFSAAKNQRLTFATMYGWSNDLFFAPENPGIRLYGDDGTPVTGDVSAQIKLWDNGSRMNAAPGATLVHPGTAESAPKNIKEVMGIDDYGHAFLPAAQLMNVSLKYDGSSRFTVTIKNESGGTTNETPFSPGVWAISYTAGTDFLLPEPIYSSGKATTEGLTRIAEVGDNAPMSTVLTSQTGIFTPLSPILVVVYSGSENPFFQVGENDRGEGLKELAQKGNADVLAAALKTKSGIKNVYVLKEPTSTVLLPMIGGNAGGKVSQQLTLAPGDRIAVATMYGFSNDWFFSTHGNDIDANATGDFSTSMALYDNGTAIDQFPGAGITQFNLAGTPLTESKVIAPVPNPNPFTTLPAISNIIKVTIQ
;
A
#
# COMPACT_ATOMS: atom_id res chain seq x y z
N MET A 1 -80.98 -76.19 19.79
CA MET A 1 -79.64 -76.51 20.31
C MET A 1 -78.67 -75.45 19.81
N ILE A 2 -78.08 -74.74 20.77
CA ILE A 2 -76.90 -73.85 20.75
C ILE A 2 -76.21 -73.69 19.39
N LYS A 3 -76.09 -72.43 18.93
CA LYS A 3 -74.81 -71.88 18.46
C LYS A 3 -74.79 -70.36 18.55
N SER A 4 -73.78 -69.92 19.29
CA SER A 4 -73.38 -68.55 19.62
C SER A 4 -72.85 -67.82 18.38
N LEU A 5 -73.15 -66.53 18.21
CA LEU A 5 -72.32 -65.63 17.40
C LEU A 5 -71.79 -64.50 18.28
N LEU A 6 -70.47 -64.54 18.46
CA LEU A 6 -69.61 -63.55 19.09
C LEU A 6 -69.73 -62.20 18.35
N GLY A 7 -70.11 -61.15 19.08
CA GLY A 7 -69.94 -59.76 18.63
C GLY A 7 -68.51 -59.30 18.90
N LEU A 8 -67.74 -59.05 17.84
CA LEU A 8 -66.41 -58.46 17.91
C LEU A 8 -66.56 -56.94 17.89
N SER A 9 -66.39 -56.27 19.03
CA SER A 9 -66.27 -54.80 19.08
C SER A 9 -64.88 -54.40 18.58
N ILE A 10 -64.83 -53.68 17.45
CA ILE A 10 -63.64 -53.02 16.94
C ILE A 10 -63.62 -51.61 17.54
N THR A 11 -62.82 -51.41 18.57
CA THR A 11 -62.48 -50.09 19.09
C THR A 11 -61.39 -49.50 18.21
N ALA A 12 -61.74 -48.50 17.38
CA ALA A 12 -60.76 -47.73 16.62
C ALA A 12 -59.96 -46.81 17.56
N LEU A 13 -58.72 -47.17 17.87
CA LEU A 13 -57.75 -46.23 18.44
C LEU A 13 -57.27 -45.29 17.34
N ILE A 14 -57.69 -44.03 17.40
CA ILE A 14 -57.15 -42.95 16.58
C ILE A 14 -55.88 -42.46 17.29
N PHE A 15 -54.70 -42.88 16.81
CA PHE A 15 -53.44 -42.27 17.21
C PHE A 15 -53.30 -40.92 16.51
N THR A 16 -53.50 -39.83 17.23
CA THR A 16 -53.08 -38.49 16.80
C THR A 16 -51.56 -38.39 16.89
N SER A 17 -50.88 -38.51 15.75
CA SER A 17 -49.47 -38.17 15.61
C SER A 17 -49.31 -36.65 15.73
N CYS A 18 -48.68 -36.18 16.81
CA CYS A 18 -48.17 -34.82 16.89
C CYS A 18 -46.93 -34.72 16.01
N ILE A 19 -47.08 -34.17 14.80
CA ILE A 19 -45.94 -33.64 14.05
C ILE A 19 -45.52 -32.37 14.80
N LYS A 20 -44.50 -32.49 15.66
CA LYS A 20 -43.73 -31.31 16.05
C LYS A 20 -42.99 -30.87 14.79
N ASP A 21 -43.46 -29.80 14.17
CA ASP A 21 -42.72 -29.10 13.13
C ASP A 21 -41.27 -28.95 13.64
N HIS A 22 -40.35 -29.62 12.96
CA HIS A 22 -38.93 -29.48 13.23
C HIS A 22 -38.56 -28.09 12.75
N GLU A 23 -38.68 -27.09 13.63
CA GLU A 23 -38.02 -25.81 13.39
C GLU A 23 -36.54 -26.09 13.14
N PRO A 24 -36.01 -25.70 11.98
CA PRO A 24 -34.64 -26.00 11.65
C PRO A 24 -33.73 -25.35 12.68
N GLN A 25 -32.92 -26.18 13.32
CA GLN A 25 -32.10 -25.76 14.45
C GLN A 25 -30.96 -24.85 13.97
N PRO A 26 -30.60 -23.81 14.74
CA PRO A 26 -29.43 -22.99 14.45
C PRO A 26 -28.18 -23.86 14.35
N THR A 27 -27.35 -23.58 13.35
CA THR A 27 -26.07 -24.26 13.14
C THR A 27 -24.92 -23.36 13.57
N ALA A 28 -23.87 -23.95 14.15
CA ALA A 28 -22.65 -23.25 14.48
C ALA A 28 -21.65 -23.38 13.33
N LYS A 29 -21.14 -22.25 12.84
CA LYS A 29 -20.07 -22.20 11.82
C LYS A 29 -19.00 -21.21 12.22
N THR A 30 -17.78 -21.37 11.73
CA THR A 30 -16.69 -20.42 11.99
C THR A 30 -16.41 -19.62 10.74
N ILE A 31 -16.53 -18.29 10.82
CA ILE A 31 -16.01 -17.38 9.80
C ILE A 31 -14.56 -17.03 10.13
N THR A 32 -13.69 -17.04 9.14
CA THR A 32 -12.31 -16.57 9.23
C THR A 32 -12.04 -15.54 8.14
N ILE A 33 -11.46 -14.41 8.53
CA ILE A 33 -11.06 -13.33 7.64
C ILE A 33 -9.56 -13.11 7.78
N GLU A 34 -8.87 -13.06 6.65
CA GLU A 34 -7.41 -12.92 6.57
C GLU A 34 -7.07 -11.76 5.63
N ASN A 35 -6.04 -10.99 5.97
CA ASN A 35 -5.38 -10.13 5.00
C ASN A 35 -4.32 -10.95 4.28
N VAL A 36 -4.56 -11.26 3.01
CA VAL A 36 -3.69 -12.10 2.15
C VAL A 36 -2.91 -11.27 1.13
N LEU A 37 -2.92 -9.94 1.28
CA LEU A 37 -2.12 -9.05 0.44
C LEU A 37 -0.63 -9.34 0.59
N ASP A 38 0.00 -9.72 -0.51
CA ASP A 38 1.46 -9.70 -0.66
C ASP A 38 1.93 -8.25 -0.87
N SER A 39 2.24 -7.59 0.25
CA SER A 39 2.53 -6.15 0.24
C SER A 39 3.89 -5.81 -0.37
N ARG A 40 4.00 -4.57 -0.86
CA ARG A 40 5.21 -4.05 -1.48
C ARG A 40 5.80 -2.90 -0.65
N PRO A 41 7.12 -2.84 -0.46
CA PRO A 41 7.73 -1.88 0.47
C PRO A 41 7.91 -0.46 -0.09
N LEU A 42 7.62 -0.21 -1.37
CA LEU A 42 7.67 1.10 -2.01
C LEU A 42 6.29 1.53 -2.53
N VAL A 43 5.97 2.82 -2.34
CA VAL A 43 4.70 3.43 -2.77
C VAL A 43 4.69 3.61 -4.29
N GLN A 44 5.73 4.25 -4.80
CA GLN A 44 5.94 4.55 -6.21
C GLN A 44 7.44 4.45 -6.51
N SER A 45 7.77 4.10 -7.74
CA SER A 45 9.11 4.21 -8.28
C SER A 45 9.05 4.58 -9.76
N GLY A 46 10.15 5.08 -10.30
CA GLY A 46 10.26 5.33 -11.72
C GLY A 46 11.67 5.67 -12.14
N THR A 47 11.79 6.11 -13.39
CA THR A 47 13.05 6.59 -13.98
C THR A 47 12.93 8.07 -14.35
N PHE A 48 14.07 8.71 -14.57
CA PHE A 48 14.18 10.02 -15.19
C PHE A 48 15.38 10.04 -16.12
N GLN A 49 15.35 10.91 -17.13
CA GLN A 49 16.44 11.04 -18.11
C GLN A 49 16.41 12.41 -18.78
N GLY A 50 17.53 12.80 -19.39
CA GLY A 50 17.60 13.99 -20.24
C GLY A 50 16.93 13.76 -21.61
N THR A 51 16.93 14.80 -22.45
CA THR A 51 16.21 14.80 -23.74
C THR A 51 17.08 14.47 -24.96
N GLY A 52 18.38 14.23 -24.77
CA GLY A 52 19.35 13.98 -25.84
C GLY A 52 19.53 12.50 -26.21
N THR A 53 20.50 12.23 -27.10
CA THR A 53 20.99 10.87 -27.40
C THR A 53 22.52 10.87 -27.27
N PRO A 54 23.10 10.23 -26.23
CA PRO A 54 22.43 9.53 -25.13
C PRO A 54 21.58 10.48 -24.25
N PRO A 55 20.55 9.97 -23.54
CA PRO A 55 19.60 10.78 -22.77
C PRO A 55 20.16 11.23 -21.42
N VAL A 56 21.34 11.85 -21.46
CA VAL A 56 22.02 12.45 -20.31
C VAL A 56 21.50 13.87 -20.05
N ILE A 57 21.60 14.32 -18.81
CA ILE A 57 21.30 15.69 -18.40
C ILE A 57 22.63 16.46 -18.44
N LEU A 58 22.84 17.23 -19.50
CA LEU A 58 24.05 18.03 -19.68
C LEU A 58 24.08 19.23 -18.72
N PRO A 59 25.26 19.84 -18.46
CA PRO A 59 25.35 21.09 -17.72
C PRO A 59 24.37 22.16 -18.21
N GLY A 60 23.65 22.78 -17.26
CA GLY A 60 22.59 23.76 -17.50
C GLY A 60 21.21 23.16 -17.77
N GLN A 61 21.09 21.86 -18.07
CA GLN A 61 19.80 21.19 -18.30
C GLN A 61 19.13 20.79 -16.98
N SER A 62 17.83 20.51 -17.07
CA SER A 62 17.02 20.03 -15.95
C SER A 62 16.07 18.93 -16.39
N VAL A 63 15.68 18.09 -15.45
CA VAL A 63 14.62 17.10 -15.59
C VAL A 63 13.64 17.27 -14.43
N SER A 64 12.38 16.90 -14.62
CA SER A 64 11.39 16.90 -13.55
C SER A 64 10.47 15.70 -13.62
N PHE A 65 10.02 15.25 -12.47
CA PHE A 65 9.02 14.19 -12.34
C PHE A 65 8.17 14.44 -11.10
N SER A 66 6.99 13.83 -11.07
CA SER A 66 6.01 14.07 -10.02
C SER A 66 5.54 12.78 -9.38
N PHE A 67 5.34 12.82 -8.06
CA PHE A 67 4.94 11.67 -7.25
C PHE A 67 3.99 12.12 -6.12
N SER A 68 3.23 11.17 -5.59
CA SER A 68 2.43 11.38 -4.38
C SER A 68 3.22 10.95 -3.13
N ALA A 69 3.12 11.67 -2.02
CA ALA A 69 3.72 11.26 -0.75
C ALA A 69 2.94 11.78 0.45
N ALA A 70 2.81 10.94 1.46
CA ALA A 70 2.29 11.31 2.77
C ALA A 70 3.42 11.70 3.74
N LYS A 71 3.04 12.10 4.97
CA LYS A 71 3.98 12.38 6.06
C LYS A 71 4.89 11.16 6.29
N ASN A 72 6.11 11.42 6.76
CA ASN A 72 7.14 10.42 7.06
C ASN A 72 7.71 9.63 5.88
N GLN A 73 7.12 9.70 4.69
CA GLN A 73 7.72 9.12 3.49
C GLN A 73 8.93 9.94 3.03
N ARG A 74 9.80 9.30 2.23
CA ARG A 74 11.04 9.87 1.73
C ARG A 74 11.16 9.67 0.23
N LEU A 75 11.73 10.66 -0.45
CA LEU A 75 12.20 10.53 -1.82
C LEU A 75 13.66 10.10 -1.81
N THR A 76 13.99 9.04 -2.54
CA THR A 76 15.37 8.69 -2.86
C THR A 76 15.53 8.52 -4.36
N PHE A 77 16.73 8.79 -4.86
CA PHE A 77 17.07 8.64 -6.27
C PHE A 77 18.57 8.37 -6.44
N ALA A 78 18.97 7.87 -7.61
CA ALA A 78 20.38 7.81 -7.99
C ALA A 78 20.58 8.08 -9.49
N THR A 79 21.67 8.76 -9.82
CA THR A 79 22.14 9.00 -11.19
C THR A 79 23.68 9.09 -11.20
N MET A 80 24.31 8.64 -12.28
CA MET A 80 25.76 8.63 -12.44
C MET A 80 26.33 10.05 -12.51
N TYR A 81 27.52 10.25 -11.91
CA TYR A 81 28.44 11.29 -12.35
C TYR A 81 29.08 10.81 -13.66
N GLY A 82 28.60 11.31 -14.80
CA GLY A 82 28.85 10.68 -16.11
C GLY A 82 30.31 10.67 -16.57
N TRP A 83 31.14 11.62 -16.12
CA TRP A 83 32.59 11.65 -16.38
C TRP A 83 33.44 11.15 -15.21
N SER A 84 32.96 10.10 -14.53
CA SER A 84 33.70 9.35 -13.52
C SER A 84 33.77 7.88 -13.91
N ASN A 85 34.52 7.08 -13.15
CA ASN A 85 34.59 5.63 -13.36
C ASN A 85 33.36 4.92 -12.80
N ASP A 86 32.94 5.28 -11.59
CA ASP A 86 31.77 4.71 -10.91
C ASP A 86 31.16 5.60 -9.81
N LEU A 87 31.30 6.93 -9.91
CA LEU A 87 30.69 7.83 -8.94
C LEU A 87 29.21 8.10 -9.29
N PHE A 88 28.39 8.33 -8.28
CA PHE A 88 26.97 8.63 -8.44
C PHE A 88 26.46 9.68 -7.43
N PHE A 89 25.43 10.41 -7.83
CA PHE A 89 24.70 11.33 -6.97
C PHE A 89 23.48 10.63 -6.38
N ALA A 90 23.30 10.74 -5.07
CA ALA A 90 22.11 10.28 -4.37
C ALA A 90 21.95 11.04 -3.04
N PRO A 91 20.73 11.24 -2.54
CA PRO A 91 20.55 11.71 -1.17
C PRO A 91 21.05 10.67 -0.17
N GLU A 92 21.47 11.12 1.01
CA GLU A 92 21.81 10.21 2.13
C GLU A 92 20.61 9.33 2.50
N ASN A 93 20.86 8.06 2.85
CA ASN A 93 19.81 7.17 3.36
C ASN A 93 19.20 7.74 4.65
N PRO A 94 17.86 7.66 4.88
CA PRO A 94 16.84 6.97 4.10
C PRO A 94 16.16 7.84 3.02
N GLY A 95 16.82 8.91 2.56
CA GLY A 95 16.33 9.80 1.51
C GLY A 95 15.85 11.16 2.01
N ILE A 96 15.39 11.99 1.07
CA ILE A 96 14.94 13.37 1.27
C ILE A 96 13.62 13.39 2.02
N ARG A 97 13.56 14.18 3.10
CA ARG A 97 12.32 14.50 3.82
C ARG A 97 11.38 15.32 2.94
N LEU A 98 10.13 14.85 2.82
CA LEU A 98 9.09 15.51 2.02
C LEU A 98 8.14 16.39 2.86
N TYR A 99 8.09 16.13 4.16
CA TYR A 99 7.34 16.93 5.14
C TYR A 99 8.21 17.19 6.38
N GLY A 100 8.03 18.36 6.98
CA GLY A 100 8.54 18.68 8.31
C GLY A 100 7.78 17.92 9.41
N ASP A 101 8.29 17.97 10.64
CA ASP A 101 7.70 17.27 11.78
C ASP A 101 6.31 17.81 12.16
N ASP A 102 6.01 19.07 11.80
CA ASP A 102 4.69 19.70 11.92
C ASP A 102 3.73 19.34 10.79
N GLY A 103 4.18 18.54 9.81
CA GLY A 103 3.41 18.14 8.64
C GLY A 103 3.38 19.18 7.51
N THR A 104 4.17 20.26 7.59
CA THR A 104 4.32 21.21 6.49
C THR A 104 5.10 20.57 5.33
N PRO A 105 4.69 20.75 4.06
CA PRO A 105 5.41 20.20 2.93
C PRO A 105 6.76 20.92 2.75
N VAL A 106 7.82 20.15 2.52
CA VAL A 106 9.15 20.70 2.19
C VAL A 106 9.13 21.19 0.74
N THR A 107 9.51 22.44 0.54
CA THR A 107 9.55 23.09 -0.78
C THR A 107 10.82 23.91 -0.95
N GLY A 108 11.17 24.22 -2.19
CA GLY A 108 12.41 24.91 -2.54
C GLY A 108 13.62 23.98 -2.63
N ASP A 109 14.79 24.57 -2.48
CA ASP A 109 16.09 23.91 -2.63
C ASP A 109 16.36 22.90 -1.51
N VAL A 110 16.64 21.65 -1.88
CA VAL A 110 17.03 20.54 -1.00
C VAL A 110 18.39 19.95 -1.37
N SER A 111 19.19 20.65 -2.19
CA SER A 111 20.48 20.18 -2.74
C SER A 111 21.49 19.81 -1.65
N ALA A 112 21.41 20.44 -0.48
CA ALA A 112 22.25 20.12 0.68
C ALA A 112 22.10 18.67 1.19
N GLN A 113 21.01 17.99 0.83
CA GLN A 113 20.77 16.58 1.17
C GLN A 113 21.40 15.61 0.16
N ILE A 114 21.88 16.10 -0.98
CA ILE A 114 22.50 15.30 -2.03
C ILE A 114 23.98 15.12 -1.72
N LYS A 115 24.47 13.89 -1.86
CA LYS A 115 25.86 13.51 -1.67
C LYS A 115 26.42 12.93 -2.96
N LEU A 116 27.75 12.95 -3.06
CA LEU A 116 28.50 12.23 -4.08
C LEU A 116 29.00 10.93 -3.45
N TRP A 117 28.76 9.82 -4.12
CA TRP A 117 29.10 8.48 -3.65
C TRP A 117 30.02 7.80 -4.63
N ASP A 118 30.94 7.01 -4.09
CA ASP A 118 31.78 6.06 -4.80
C ASP A 118 31.11 4.68 -4.71
N ASN A 119 30.93 4.02 -5.86
CA ASN A 119 30.31 2.69 -5.93
C ASN A 119 31.25 1.58 -5.40
N GLY A 120 32.56 1.80 -5.45
CA GLY A 120 33.59 0.86 -5.03
C GLY A 120 33.89 -0.25 -6.03
N SER A 121 33.41 -0.12 -7.27
CA SER A 121 33.54 -1.13 -8.34
C SER A 121 34.76 -0.91 -9.23
N ARG A 122 35.18 0.35 -9.39
CA ARG A 122 36.26 0.78 -10.28
C ARG A 122 37.31 1.58 -9.51
N MET A 123 38.54 1.55 -10.01
CA MET A 123 39.56 2.46 -9.52
C MET A 123 39.29 3.86 -10.07
N ASN A 124 39.18 4.86 -9.20
CA ASN A 124 38.95 6.23 -9.65
C ASN A 124 40.18 6.80 -10.34
N ALA A 125 39.92 7.53 -11.41
CA ALA A 125 40.88 8.43 -12.03
C ALA A 125 40.33 9.87 -12.03
N ALA A 126 41.16 10.82 -12.44
CA ALA A 126 40.78 12.22 -12.52
C ALA A 126 39.50 12.39 -13.37
N PRO A 127 38.43 13.02 -12.84
CA PRO A 127 37.18 13.15 -13.55
C PRO A 127 37.32 14.09 -14.75
N GLY A 128 36.57 13.82 -15.83
CA GLY A 128 36.52 14.72 -16.98
C GLY A 128 36.14 14.04 -18.30
N ALA A 129 35.84 14.85 -19.31
CA ALA A 129 35.29 14.38 -20.60
C ALA A 129 36.20 13.41 -21.38
N THR A 130 37.50 13.40 -21.10
CA THR A 130 38.48 12.51 -21.74
C THR A 130 38.74 11.24 -20.94
N LEU A 131 38.09 11.06 -19.78
CA LEU A 131 38.23 9.87 -18.96
C LEU A 131 37.71 8.64 -19.71
N VAL A 132 38.49 7.56 -19.70
CA VAL A 132 38.02 6.25 -20.14
C VAL A 132 37.19 5.65 -19.02
N HIS A 133 35.87 5.57 -19.24
CA HIS A 133 34.92 4.94 -18.32
C HIS A 133 34.39 3.61 -18.91
N PRO A 134 34.17 2.56 -18.09
CA PRO A 134 34.28 2.57 -16.62
C PRO A 134 35.72 2.37 -16.12
N GLY A 135 36.71 2.18 -17.00
CA GLY A 135 38.11 2.03 -16.60
C GLY A 135 38.43 0.69 -15.93
N THR A 136 39.45 0.67 -15.08
CA THR A 136 39.97 -0.56 -14.46
C THR A 136 39.12 -0.94 -13.24
N ALA A 137 38.72 -2.22 -13.16
CA ALA A 137 38.03 -2.77 -12.01
C ALA A 137 38.92 -2.80 -10.76
N GLU A 138 38.32 -2.59 -9.58
CA GLU A 138 38.98 -2.88 -8.32
C GLU A 138 39.36 -4.37 -8.26
N SER A 139 40.55 -4.67 -7.72
CA SER A 139 40.97 -6.07 -7.54
C SER A 139 40.10 -6.83 -6.55
N ALA A 140 39.53 -6.10 -5.58
CA ALA A 140 38.45 -6.53 -4.72
C ALA A 140 37.46 -5.36 -4.59
N PRO A 141 36.17 -5.52 -4.94
CA PRO A 141 35.19 -4.45 -4.81
C PRO A 141 35.15 -3.88 -3.40
N LYS A 142 35.16 -2.56 -3.30
CA LYS A 142 35.03 -1.80 -2.06
C LYS A 142 33.55 -1.62 -1.72
N ASN A 143 33.31 -1.18 -0.49
CA ASN A 143 31.97 -0.77 -0.07
C ASN A 143 31.67 0.64 -0.58
N ILE A 144 30.39 0.91 -0.80
CA ILE A 144 29.89 2.24 -1.14
C ILE A 144 30.29 3.24 -0.06
N LYS A 145 30.84 4.38 -0.47
CA LYS A 145 31.39 5.40 0.44
C LYS A 145 31.09 6.80 -0.08
N GLU A 146 30.80 7.75 0.82
CA GLU A 146 30.67 9.16 0.46
C GLU A 146 32.03 9.75 0.06
N VAL A 147 32.05 10.51 -1.04
CA VAL A 147 33.20 11.31 -1.46
C VAL A 147 33.11 12.69 -0.80
N MET A 148 33.89 12.90 0.26
CA MET A 148 33.95 14.16 1.00
C MET A 148 35.10 15.04 0.54
N GLY A 149 34.94 15.63 -0.64
CA GLY A 149 35.90 16.59 -1.21
C GLY A 149 37.12 15.97 -1.89
N ILE A 150 37.69 14.89 -1.35
CA ILE A 150 38.76 14.10 -1.99
C ILE A 150 38.38 12.62 -1.94
N ASP A 151 38.54 11.91 -3.06
CA ASP A 151 38.32 10.46 -3.12
C ASP A 151 39.51 9.64 -2.56
N ASP A 152 39.38 8.31 -2.51
CA ASP A 152 40.44 7.42 -2.02
C ASP A 152 41.70 7.39 -2.92
N TYR A 153 41.64 8.04 -4.08
CA TYR A 153 42.70 8.10 -5.09
C TYR A 153 43.33 9.50 -5.19
N GLY A 154 42.91 10.46 -4.35
CA GLY A 154 43.48 11.81 -4.28
C GLY A 154 42.88 12.83 -5.26
N HIS A 155 41.77 12.51 -5.93
CA HIS A 155 41.08 13.44 -6.82
C HIS A 155 40.10 14.33 -6.07
N ALA A 156 40.13 15.63 -6.35
CA ALA A 156 39.28 16.61 -5.69
C ALA A 156 37.92 16.75 -6.39
N PHE A 157 36.87 16.87 -5.58
CA PHE A 157 35.48 17.04 -5.98
C PHE A 157 34.86 18.21 -5.22
N LEU A 158 34.12 19.05 -5.94
CA LEU A 158 33.23 20.01 -5.32
C LEU A 158 32.09 19.28 -4.56
N PRO A 159 31.53 19.90 -3.51
CA PRO A 159 30.33 19.39 -2.86
C PRO A 159 29.21 19.14 -3.88
N ALA A 160 28.46 18.03 -3.74
CA ALA A 160 27.42 17.66 -4.68
C ALA A 160 26.36 18.76 -4.89
N ALA A 161 26.02 19.53 -3.87
CA ALA A 161 25.10 20.66 -3.95
C ALA A 161 25.60 21.83 -4.84
N GLN A 162 26.89 21.89 -5.19
CA GLN A 162 27.42 22.84 -6.16
C GLN A 162 27.37 22.32 -7.60
N LEU A 163 27.12 21.02 -7.78
CA LEU A 163 27.06 20.36 -9.10
C LEU A 163 25.63 20.03 -9.50
N MET A 164 24.79 19.68 -8.52
CA MET A 164 23.40 19.27 -8.70
C MET A 164 22.50 20.12 -7.83
N ASN A 165 21.59 20.86 -8.47
CA ASN A 165 20.50 21.51 -7.77
C ASN A 165 19.26 20.60 -7.78
N VAL A 166 18.69 20.33 -6.61
CA VAL A 166 17.44 19.59 -6.45
C VAL A 166 16.45 20.47 -5.72
N SER A 167 15.31 20.74 -6.36
CA SER A 167 14.24 21.55 -5.78
C SER A 167 12.93 20.77 -5.72
N LEU A 168 12.20 20.95 -4.63
CA LEU A 168 10.86 20.40 -4.44
C LEU A 168 9.79 21.48 -4.61
N LYS A 169 8.73 21.16 -5.33
CA LYS A 169 7.49 21.94 -5.37
C LYS A 169 6.35 21.08 -4.85
N TYR A 170 5.57 21.62 -3.92
CA TYR A 170 4.33 20.99 -3.49
C TYR A 170 3.18 21.47 -4.39
N ASP A 171 2.54 20.54 -5.08
CA ASP A 171 1.48 20.82 -6.05
C ASP A 171 0.06 20.72 -5.44
N GLY A 172 -0.02 20.52 -4.12
CA GLY A 172 -1.28 20.28 -3.42
C GLY A 172 -1.66 18.81 -3.38
N SER A 173 -2.62 18.46 -2.51
CA SER A 173 -3.19 17.11 -2.40
C SER A 173 -2.15 15.98 -2.39
N SER A 174 -1.11 16.12 -1.57
CA SER A 174 0.00 15.16 -1.41
C SER A 174 0.90 14.96 -2.64
N ARG A 175 0.76 15.77 -3.70
CA ARG A 175 1.62 15.72 -4.89
C ARG A 175 2.82 16.63 -4.75
N PHE A 176 3.97 16.12 -5.16
CA PHE A 176 5.20 16.89 -5.34
C PHE A 176 5.70 16.77 -6.77
N THR A 177 6.36 17.81 -7.23
CA THR A 177 7.25 17.78 -8.39
C THR A 177 8.66 18.07 -7.92
N VAL A 178 9.59 17.16 -8.23
CA VAL A 178 11.01 17.39 -8.04
C VAL A 178 11.64 17.83 -9.35
N THR A 179 12.52 18.81 -9.28
CA THR A 179 13.34 19.26 -10.39
C THR A 179 14.81 19.01 -10.04
N ILE A 180 15.50 18.26 -10.89
CA ILE A 180 16.94 18.04 -10.80
C ILE A 180 17.59 18.83 -11.93
N LYS A 181 18.49 19.75 -11.58
CA LYS A 181 19.25 20.58 -12.52
C LYS A 181 20.73 20.28 -12.39
N ASN A 182 21.38 20.15 -13.54
CA ASN A 182 22.84 20.03 -13.61
C ASN A 182 23.46 21.43 -13.60
N GLU A 183 24.15 21.78 -12.53
CA GLU A 183 24.83 23.07 -12.33
C GLU A 183 26.36 22.94 -12.43
N SER A 184 26.88 21.79 -12.86
CA SER A 184 28.32 21.53 -12.92
C SER A 184 29.06 22.33 -13.99
N GLY A 185 28.36 23.01 -14.90
CA GLY A 185 28.94 23.72 -16.03
C GLY A 185 29.92 24.82 -15.61
N GLY A 186 31.10 24.83 -16.23
CA GLY A 186 32.17 25.80 -15.93
C GLY A 186 32.89 25.55 -14.60
N THR A 187 32.55 24.49 -13.87
CA THR A 187 33.28 24.08 -12.66
C THR A 187 34.45 23.15 -13.01
N THR A 188 35.34 22.91 -12.06
CA THR A 188 36.41 21.89 -12.20
C THR A 188 35.88 20.46 -12.23
N ASN A 189 34.62 20.25 -11.84
CA ASN A 189 33.94 18.96 -11.83
C ASN A 189 32.70 18.98 -12.75
N GLU A 190 32.80 19.69 -13.89
CA GLU A 190 31.79 19.63 -14.95
C GLU A 190 31.56 18.17 -15.36
N THR A 191 30.30 17.77 -15.46
CA THR A 191 29.92 16.38 -15.76
C THR A 191 28.47 16.29 -16.23
N PRO A 192 28.11 15.41 -17.18
CA PRO A 192 26.72 15.07 -17.44
C PRO A 192 26.17 14.14 -16.35
N PHE A 193 24.84 14.14 -16.14
CA PHE A 193 24.18 13.11 -15.32
C PHE A 193 23.53 12.05 -16.20
N SER A 194 23.65 10.77 -15.85
CA SER A 194 22.98 9.70 -16.60
C SER A 194 21.46 9.71 -16.39
N PRO A 195 20.72 8.89 -17.15
CA PRO A 195 19.42 8.40 -16.68
C PRO A 195 19.53 7.84 -15.26
N GLY A 196 18.50 8.07 -14.46
CA GLY A 196 18.46 7.67 -13.07
C GLY A 196 17.16 6.96 -12.70
N VAL A 197 17.10 6.53 -11.45
CA VAL A 197 15.90 5.94 -10.82
C VAL A 197 15.47 6.76 -9.62
N TRP A 198 14.21 6.64 -9.21
CA TRP A 198 13.69 7.20 -7.97
C TRP A 198 12.67 6.27 -7.32
N ALA A 199 12.49 6.42 -6.00
CA ALA A 199 11.50 5.68 -5.23
C ALA A 199 10.94 6.53 -4.07
N ILE A 200 9.69 6.24 -3.70
CA ILE A 200 9.00 6.76 -2.52
C ILE A 200 8.81 5.63 -1.51
N SER A 201 9.32 5.82 -0.30
CA SER A 201 9.26 4.81 0.75
C SER A 201 7.85 4.65 1.34
N TYR A 202 7.51 3.43 1.76
CA TYR A 202 6.44 3.22 2.75
C TYR A 202 6.98 3.32 4.18
N THR A 203 6.09 3.71 5.09
CA THR A 203 6.28 3.64 6.54
C THR A 203 5.16 2.80 7.16
N ALA A 204 5.51 1.86 8.03
CA ALA A 204 4.57 1.17 8.90
C ALA A 204 4.82 1.62 10.34
N GLY A 205 3.91 2.43 10.89
CA GLY A 205 4.21 3.17 12.12
C GLY A 205 5.35 4.17 11.88
N THR A 206 6.44 4.05 12.64
CA THR A 206 7.64 4.89 12.49
C THR A 206 8.72 4.29 11.60
N ASP A 207 8.59 3.02 11.22
CA ASP A 207 9.66 2.27 10.55
C ASP A 207 9.45 2.26 9.03
N PHE A 208 10.55 2.43 8.29
CA PHE A 208 10.55 2.26 6.84
C PHE A 208 10.52 0.77 6.50
N LEU A 209 9.63 0.38 5.58
CA LEU A 209 9.60 -1.01 5.10
C LEU A 209 10.86 -1.38 4.30
N LEU A 210 11.44 -0.39 3.61
CA LEU A 210 12.71 -0.50 2.91
C LEU A 210 13.44 0.86 2.95
N PRO A 211 14.29 1.11 3.97
CA PRO A 211 14.96 2.41 4.17
C PRO A 211 16.04 2.73 3.11
N GLU A 212 16.57 1.71 2.45
CA GLU A 212 17.75 1.79 1.59
C GLU A 212 17.49 1.11 0.22
N PRO A 213 16.47 1.55 -0.55
CA PRO A 213 16.00 0.79 -1.71
C PRO A 213 16.96 0.78 -2.91
N ILE A 214 17.90 1.73 -2.97
CA ILE A 214 18.83 1.89 -4.10
C ILE A 214 20.25 1.47 -3.70
N TYR A 215 20.69 1.89 -2.52
CA TYR A 215 22.03 1.64 -1.99
C TYR A 215 22.04 1.72 -0.47
N SER A 216 23.06 1.11 0.13
CA SER A 216 23.35 1.15 1.58
C SER A 216 24.77 1.65 1.79
N SER A 217 24.94 2.76 2.51
CA SER A 217 26.27 3.29 2.85
C SER A 217 27.10 2.27 3.64
N GLY A 218 28.37 2.09 3.27
CA GLY A 218 29.28 1.16 3.92
C GLY A 218 29.02 -0.33 3.60
N LYS A 219 28.17 -0.64 2.60
CA LYS A 219 27.94 -2.00 2.10
C LYS A 219 28.42 -2.15 0.66
N ALA A 220 28.58 -3.39 0.22
CA ALA A 220 28.85 -3.68 -1.18
C ALA A 220 27.70 -3.20 -2.08
N THR A 221 28.04 -2.75 -3.28
CA THR A 221 27.08 -2.37 -4.32
C THR A 221 26.23 -3.55 -4.81
N THR A 222 25.10 -3.24 -5.40
CA THR A 222 24.25 -4.19 -6.13
C THR A 222 24.52 -4.09 -7.63
N GLU A 223 24.21 -5.15 -8.39
CA GLU A 223 24.32 -5.11 -9.85
C GLU A 223 23.56 -3.92 -10.46
N GLY A 224 22.35 -3.65 -9.97
CA GLY A 224 21.53 -2.54 -10.48
C GLY A 224 22.18 -1.18 -10.28
N LEU A 225 22.79 -0.92 -9.12
CA LEU A 225 23.45 0.34 -8.86
C LEU A 225 24.78 0.45 -9.62
N THR A 226 25.56 -0.63 -9.70
CA THR A 226 26.81 -0.66 -10.46
C THR A 226 26.56 -0.35 -11.93
N ARG A 227 25.47 -0.84 -12.53
CA ARG A 227 25.12 -0.51 -13.93
C ARG A 227 24.79 0.98 -14.13
N ILE A 228 24.18 1.63 -13.13
CA ILE A 228 24.01 3.10 -13.14
C ILE A 228 25.37 3.77 -13.01
N ALA A 229 26.15 3.42 -11.99
CA ALA A 229 27.39 4.08 -11.64
C ALA A 229 28.48 3.98 -12.72
N GLU A 230 28.60 2.84 -13.41
CA GLU A 230 29.67 2.61 -14.38
C GLU A 230 29.34 3.13 -15.80
N VAL A 231 28.08 2.98 -16.22
CA VAL A 231 27.68 3.17 -17.62
C VAL A 231 26.35 3.91 -17.80
N GLY A 232 25.71 4.35 -16.71
CA GLY A 232 24.46 5.10 -16.76
C GLY A 232 23.23 4.29 -17.17
N ASP A 233 23.29 2.94 -17.13
CA ASP A 233 22.15 2.09 -17.42
C ASP A 233 21.28 1.87 -16.18
N ASN A 234 20.12 2.50 -16.16
CA ASN A 234 19.16 2.43 -15.07
C ASN A 234 18.15 1.28 -15.18
N ALA A 235 18.12 0.52 -16.29
CA ALA A 235 17.11 -0.50 -16.53
C ALA A 235 17.11 -1.64 -15.48
N PRO A 236 18.27 -2.18 -15.05
CA PRO A 236 18.29 -3.24 -14.03
C PRO A 236 17.76 -2.76 -12.68
N MET A 237 18.17 -1.57 -12.22
CA MET A 237 17.66 -1.00 -10.96
C MET A 237 16.17 -0.62 -11.07
N SER A 238 15.73 -0.08 -12.21
CA SER A 238 14.31 0.20 -12.46
C SER A 238 13.46 -1.06 -12.33
N THR A 239 13.95 -2.20 -12.81
CA THR A 239 13.26 -3.50 -12.71
C THR A 239 13.12 -3.92 -11.25
N VAL A 240 14.19 -3.82 -10.46
CA VAL A 240 14.17 -4.12 -9.02
C VAL A 240 13.16 -3.23 -8.28
N LEU A 241 13.25 -1.90 -8.45
CA LEU A 241 12.35 -0.97 -7.75
C LEU A 241 10.88 -1.15 -8.15
N THR A 242 10.62 -1.44 -9.44
CA THR A 242 9.26 -1.72 -9.92
C THR A 242 8.70 -2.98 -9.25
N SER A 243 9.51 -4.04 -9.10
CA SER A 243 9.08 -5.28 -8.41
C SER A 243 8.82 -5.09 -6.92
N GLN A 244 9.37 -4.04 -6.32
CA GLN A 244 9.21 -3.67 -4.91
C GLN A 244 8.18 -2.56 -4.71
N THR A 245 7.56 -2.08 -5.79
CA THR A 245 6.56 -1.02 -5.77
C THR A 245 5.16 -1.59 -5.86
N GLY A 246 4.25 -1.07 -5.04
CA GLY A 246 2.85 -1.47 -5.09
C GLY A 246 2.10 -1.05 -3.84
N ILE A 247 1.18 -1.92 -3.42
CA ILE A 247 0.25 -1.62 -2.34
C ILE A 247 0.77 -2.17 -1.01
N PHE A 248 0.66 -1.35 0.02
CA PHE A 248 0.63 -1.78 1.40
C PHE A 248 -0.66 -1.24 2.01
N THR A 249 -1.52 -2.11 2.53
CA THR A 249 -2.67 -1.67 3.32
C THR A 249 -3.01 -2.69 4.41
N PRO A 250 -3.18 -2.25 5.67
CA PRO A 250 -3.86 -3.05 6.67
C PRO A 250 -5.37 -3.07 6.38
N LEU A 251 -6.08 -4.04 6.94
CA LEU A 251 -7.53 -4.02 7.07
C LEU A 251 -7.87 -3.61 8.49
N SER A 252 -8.80 -2.67 8.68
CA SER A 252 -9.26 -2.29 10.01
C SER A 252 -9.91 -3.46 10.75
N PRO A 253 -10.29 -3.32 12.04
CA PRO A 253 -11.17 -4.28 12.69
C PRO A 253 -12.33 -4.69 11.78
N ILE A 254 -12.58 -6.00 11.72
CA ILE A 254 -13.56 -6.59 10.82
C ILE A 254 -14.94 -6.52 11.47
N LEU A 255 -15.88 -5.85 10.81
CA LEU A 255 -17.29 -5.88 11.18
C LEU A 255 -17.95 -7.09 10.52
N VAL A 256 -18.52 -8.00 11.32
CA VAL A 256 -19.31 -9.13 10.83
C VAL A 256 -20.73 -9.01 11.38
N VAL A 257 -21.72 -9.17 10.52
CA VAL A 257 -23.14 -9.08 10.86
C VAL A 257 -23.88 -10.30 10.37
N VAL A 258 -24.66 -10.91 11.26
CA VAL A 258 -25.66 -11.93 10.92
C VAL A 258 -27.02 -11.26 10.93
N TYR A 259 -27.78 -11.36 9.84
CA TYR A 259 -29.08 -10.72 9.71
C TYR A 259 -30.04 -11.51 8.82
N SER A 260 -31.33 -11.21 8.92
CA SER A 260 -32.38 -11.70 8.02
C SER A 260 -32.84 -10.57 7.10
N GLY A 261 -32.77 -10.76 5.79
CA GLY A 261 -33.17 -9.78 4.79
C GLY A 261 -32.52 -10.02 3.44
N SER A 262 -32.77 -9.12 2.48
CA SER A 262 -32.22 -9.19 1.12
C SER A 262 -31.33 -8.01 0.74
N GLU A 263 -31.11 -7.07 1.67
CA GLU A 263 -30.34 -5.85 1.46
C GLU A 263 -29.14 -5.83 2.40
N ASN A 264 -28.01 -5.31 1.92
CA ASN A 264 -26.82 -5.16 2.75
C ASN A 264 -27.12 -4.20 3.92
N PRO A 265 -26.79 -4.58 5.18
CA PRO A 265 -27.18 -3.79 6.34
C PRO A 265 -26.35 -2.51 6.51
N PHE A 266 -25.17 -2.43 5.89
CA PHE A 266 -24.25 -1.30 6.04
C PHE A 266 -24.60 -0.14 5.11
N PHE A 267 -24.94 -0.42 3.83
CA PHE A 267 -25.08 0.59 2.79
C PHE A 267 -25.93 0.13 1.59
N GLN A 268 -26.13 1.05 0.65
CA GLN A 268 -26.64 0.75 -0.68
C GLN A 268 -25.88 1.57 -1.72
N VAL A 269 -25.47 0.92 -2.82
CA VAL A 269 -24.79 1.60 -3.93
C VAL A 269 -25.72 2.65 -4.55
N GLY A 270 -25.19 3.84 -4.83
CA GLY A 270 -25.97 4.94 -5.37
C GLY A 270 -26.71 5.78 -4.32
N GLU A 271 -26.60 5.42 -3.04
CA GLU A 271 -27.05 6.25 -1.91
C GLU A 271 -25.86 6.92 -1.22
N ASN A 272 -26.09 8.04 -0.55
CA ASN A 272 -25.10 8.64 0.33
C ASN A 272 -24.93 7.80 1.61
N ASP A 273 -23.80 7.96 2.30
CA ASP A 273 -23.62 7.42 3.64
C ASP A 273 -24.79 7.83 4.57
N ARG A 274 -25.31 6.86 5.32
CA ARG A 274 -26.51 7.03 6.17
C ARG A 274 -26.25 7.87 7.43
N GLY A 275 -24.99 8.20 7.72
CA GLY A 275 -24.58 8.89 8.95
C GLY A 275 -24.67 8.00 10.20
N GLU A 276 -24.76 6.68 10.02
CA GLU A 276 -24.96 5.70 11.09
C GLU A 276 -23.65 5.02 11.55
N GLY A 277 -22.49 5.47 11.04
CA GLY A 277 -21.18 4.95 11.47
C GLY A 277 -20.30 4.36 10.36
N LEU A 278 -20.81 4.22 9.13
CA LEU A 278 -20.04 3.63 8.03
C LEU A 278 -18.89 4.55 7.60
N LYS A 279 -19.10 5.88 7.59
CA LYS A 279 -18.04 6.87 7.48
C LYS A 279 -16.89 6.65 8.48
N GLU A 280 -17.19 6.40 9.74
CA GLU A 280 -16.17 6.18 10.78
C GLU A 280 -15.38 4.89 10.53
N LEU A 281 -16.03 3.84 10.03
CA LEU A 281 -15.36 2.62 9.59
C LEU A 281 -14.48 2.91 8.38
N ALA A 282 -15.04 3.51 7.33
CA ALA A 282 -14.36 3.73 6.06
C ALA A 282 -13.21 4.73 6.14
N GLN A 283 -13.30 5.75 6.99
CA GLN A 283 -12.27 6.78 7.13
C GLN A 283 -11.22 6.48 8.20
N LYS A 284 -11.63 5.81 9.29
CA LYS A 284 -10.81 5.69 10.51
C LYS A 284 -10.62 4.25 10.97
N GLY A 285 -11.24 3.28 10.28
CA GLY A 285 -11.26 1.89 10.70
C GLY A 285 -12.08 1.63 11.96
N ASN A 286 -12.91 2.58 12.40
CA ASN A 286 -13.71 2.43 13.62
C ASN A 286 -15.10 1.87 13.30
N ALA A 287 -15.25 0.56 13.46
CA ALA A 287 -16.53 -0.13 13.27
C ALA A 287 -17.50 0.00 14.46
N ASP A 288 -17.07 0.53 15.61
CA ASP A 288 -17.87 0.48 16.85
C ASP A 288 -19.16 1.32 16.75
N VAL A 289 -19.12 2.44 16.01
CA VAL A 289 -20.29 3.32 15.80
C VAL A 289 -21.34 2.61 14.94
N LEU A 290 -20.92 2.07 13.79
CA LEU A 290 -21.81 1.32 12.91
C LEU A 290 -22.37 0.07 13.60
N ALA A 291 -21.53 -0.64 14.35
CA ALA A 291 -21.95 -1.81 15.10
C ALA A 291 -23.03 -1.48 16.14
N ALA A 292 -22.93 -0.34 16.82
CA ALA A 292 -23.94 0.11 17.77
C ALA A 292 -25.27 0.44 17.09
N ALA A 293 -25.25 1.15 15.96
CA ALA A 293 -26.45 1.48 15.19
C ALA A 293 -27.16 0.23 14.64
N LEU A 294 -26.40 -0.76 14.16
CA LEU A 294 -26.96 -1.99 13.62
C LEU A 294 -27.67 -2.84 14.67
N LYS A 295 -27.19 -2.88 15.92
CA LYS A 295 -27.84 -3.63 17.00
C LYS A 295 -29.27 -3.16 17.31
N THR A 296 -29.65 -1.96 16.89
CA THR A 296 -31.01 -1.43 17.08
C THR A 296 -31.92 -1.67 15.87
N LYS A 297 -31.41 -2.20 14.75
CA LYS A 297 -32.18 -2.41 13.54
C LYS A 297 -32.91 -3.75 13.54
N SER A 298 -34.14 -3.74 13.03
CA SER A 298 -34.91 -4.96 12.80
C SER A 298 -34.18 -5.88 11.83
N GLY A 299 -34.25 -7.20 12.08
CA GLY A 299 -33.61 -8.21 11.25
C GLY A 299 -32.13 -8.45 11.54
N ILE A 300 -31.45 -7.56 12.29
CA ILE A 300 -30.08 -7.82 12.75
C ILE A 300 -30.13 -8.80 13.94
N LYS A 301 -29.36 -9.90 13.85
CA LYS A 301 -29.31 -10.95 14.88
C LYS A 301 -28.06 -10.85 15.73
N ASN A 302 -26.90 -10.72 15.09
CA ASN A 302 -25.61 -10.60 15.78
C ASN A 302 -24.70 -9.61 15.05
N VAL A 303 -23.89 -8.90 15.83
CA VAL A 303 -22.90 -7.94 15.34
C VAL A 303 -21.59 -8.16 16.09
N TYR A 304 -20.51 -8.39 15.36
CA TYR A 304 -19.18 -8.65 15.89
C TYR A 304 -18.20 -7.62 15.32
N VAL A 305 -17.38 -7.02 16.18
CA VAL A 305 -16.23 -6.21 15.79
C VAL A 305 -14.98 -6.99 16.18
N LEU A 306 -14.30 -7.56 15.18
CA LEU A 306 -13.17 -8.46 15.38
C LEU A 306 -11.86 -7.70 15.22
N LYS A 307 -11.07 -7.67 16.28
CA LYS A 307 -9.74 -7.04 16.33
C LYS A 307 -8.69 -8.13 16.38
N GLU A 308 -7.64 -8.02 15.58
CA GLU A 308 -6.49 -8.93 15.70
C GLU A 308 -5.81 -8.68 17.06
N PRO A 309 -5.51 -9.71 17.86
CA PRO A 309 -5.11 -9.50 19.25
C PRO A 309 -3.84 -8.67 19.46
N THR A 310 -2.92 -8.68 18.49
CA THR A 310 -1.57 -8.10 18.64
C THR A 310 -1.51 -6.66 18.15
N SER A 311 -2.03 -6.42 16.95
CA SER A 311 -1.91 -5.19 16.18
C SER A 311 -3.24 -4.46 16.04
N THR A 312 -4.35 -5.06 16.48
CA THR A 312 -5.74 -4.57 16.39
C THR A 312 -6.30 -4.47 14.96
N VAL A 313 -5.46 -4.57 13.94
CA VAL A 313 -5.78 -4.56 12.50
C VAL A 313 -5.30 -5.85 11.84
N LEU A 314 -5.76 -6.19 10.64
CA LEU A 314 -5.13 -7.26 9.86
C LEU A 314 -4.01 -6.65 9.00
N LEU A 315 -2.77 -6.75 9.47
CA LEU A 315 -1.60 -6.38 8.67
C LEU A 315 -1.49 -7.27 7.42
N PRO A 316 -1.02 -6.76 6.28
CA PRO A 316 -0.77 -7.58 5.10
C PRO A 316 0.44 -8.50 5.34
N MET A 317 0.73 -9.38 4.38
CA MET A 317 1.99 -10.13 4.39
C MET A 317 3.16 -9.16 4.22
N ILE A 318 4.18 -9.27 5.09
CA ILE A 318 5.37 -8.42 5.08
C ILE A 318 6.61 -9.30 5.22
N GLY A 319 7.56 -9.19 4.29
CA GLY A 319 8.86 -9.87 4.39
C GLY A 319 8.75 -11.40 4.49
N GLY A 320 7.74 -11.99 3.84
CA GLY A 320 7.46 -13.43 3.89
C GLY A 320 6.64 -13.89 5.12
N ASN A 321 6.34 -13.01 6.07
CA ASN A 321 5.44 -13.31 7.18
C ASN A 321 3.98 -13.35 6.68
N ALA A 322 3.19 -14.26 7.26
CA ALA A 322 1.75 -14.32 7.01
C ALA A 322 1.06 -13.03 7.47
N GLY A 323 0.01 -12.63 6.76
CA GLY A 323 -0.83 -11.51 7.18
C GLY A 323 -1.69 -11.84 8.39
N GLY A 324 -2.30 -10.80 8.95
CA GLY A 324 -3.19 -10.91 10.10
C GLY A 324 -4.48 -11.67 9.77
N LYS A 325 -5.04 -12.34 10.77
CA LYS A 325 -6.34 -13.01 10.66
C LYS A 325 -7.18 -12.87 11.93
N VAL A 326 -8.50 -13.00 11.78
CA VAL A 326 -9.47 -13.13 12.87
C VAL A 326 -10.48 -14.22 12.54
N SER A 327 -10.99 -14.88 13.58
CA SER A 327 -12.03 -15.90 13.46
C SER A 327 -13.14 -15.67 14.47
N GLN A 328 -14.38 -16.00 14.10
CA GLN A 328 -15.55 -15.89 14.96
C GLN A 328 -16.49 -17.06 14.73
N GLN A 329 -16.95 -17.69 15.80
CA GLN A 329 -18.05 -18.66 15.72
C GLN A 329 -19.38 -17.90 15.60
N LEU A 330 -20.17 -18.28 14.61
CA LEU A 330 -21.49 -17.73 14.30
C LEU A 330 -22.57 -18.76 14.64
N THR A 331 -23.71 -18.28 15.13
CA THR A 331 -24.93 -19.07 15.27
C THR A 331 -25.90 -18.63 14.17
N LEU A 332 -26.28 -19.56 13.30
CA LEU A 332 -26.94 -19.26 12.04
C LEU A 332 -28.23 -20.05 11.88
N ALA A 333 -29.35 -19.37 11.59
CA ALA A 333 -30.60 -20.03 11.22
C ALA A 333 -30.78 -20.01 9.69
N PRO A 334 -31.59 -20.92 9.11
CA PRO A 334 -31.89 -20.86 7.68
C PRO A 334 -32.51 -19.52 7.27
N GLY A 335 -32.04 -19.00 6.13
CA GLY A 335 -32.46 -17.69 5.63
C GLY A 335 -31.62 -16.52 6.15
N ASP A 336 -30.71 -16.75 7.11
CA ASP A 336 -29.76 -15.73 7.53
C ASP A 336 -28.72 -15.43 6.46
N ARG A 337 -28.24 -14.19 6.48
CA ARG A 337 -27.16 -13.66 5.65
C ARG A 337 -26.04 -13.17 6.55
N ILE A 338 -24.81 -13.27 6.04
CA ILE A 338 -23.59 -12.83 6.72
C ILE A 338 -22.96 -11.72 5.90
N ALA A 339 -22.95 -10.51 6.44
CA ALA A 339 -22.30 -9.35 5.85
C ALA A 339 -20.97 -9.06 6.55
N VAL A 340 -19.96 -8.66 5.77
CA VAL A 340 -18.63 -8.30 6.29
C VAL A 340 -18.25 -6.91 5.80
N ALA A 341 -17.70 -6.06 6.66
CA ALA A 341 -17.12 -4.78 6.27
C ALA A 341 -15.79 -4.49 6.98
N THR A 342 -14.85 -3.86 6.28
CA THR A 342 -13.57 -3.39 6.85
C THR A 342 -12.96 -2.29 5.99
N MET A 343 -12.22 -1.37 6.60
CA MET A 343 -11.53 -0.29 5.88
C MET A 343 -10.40 -0.84 5.01
N TYR A 344 -10.23 -0.27 3.81
CA TYR A 344 -8.93 -0.25 3.16
C TYR A 344 -8.05 0.76 3.91
N GLY A 345 -7.23 0.28 4.84
CA GLY A 345 -6.58 1.10 5.85
C GLY A 345 -5.79 2.31 5.33
N PHE A 346 -5.17 2.22 4.16
CA PHE A 346 -4.43 3.33 3.54
C PHE A 346 -5.20 4.01 2.42
N SER A 347 -6.47 4.32 2.67
CA SER A 347 -7.34 5.15 1.83
C SER A 347 -7.93 6.30 2.64
N ASN A 348 -8.64 7.20 1.94
CA ASN A 348 -9.34 8.30 2.58
C ASN A 348 -10.67 7.83 3.19
N ASP A 349 -11.42 7.03 2.45
CA ASP A 349 -12.71 6.45 2.86
C ASP A 349 -13.11 5.19 2.06
N TRP A 350 -12.14 4.42 1.57
CA TRP A 350 -12.44 3.16 0.90
C TRP A 350 -12.65 2.03 1.91
N PHE A 351 -13.62 1.17 1.65
CA PHE A 351 -13.92 0.01 2.48
C PHE A 351 -14.28 -1.21 1.66
N PHE A 352 -13.85 -2.38 2.13
CA PHE A 352 -14.33 -3.65 1.64
C PHE A 352 -15.68 -3.95 2.26
N SER A 353 -16.62 -4.46 1.46
CA SER A 353 -17.85 -5.07 1.94
C SER A 353 -18.22 -6.29 1.11
N THR A 354 -18.96 -7.22 1.71
CA THR A 354 -19.73 -8.18 0.93
C THR A 354 -20.69 -7.44 -0.01
N HIS A 355 -20.97 -8.02 -1.18
CA HIS A 355 -21.83 -7.43 -2.21
C HIS A 355 -22.97 -8.37 -2.63
N GLY A 356 -23.88 -7.87 -3.47
CA GLY A 356 -25.04 -8.63 -3.91
C GLY A 356 -26.00 -8.83 -2.74
N ASN A 357 -26.34 -10.09 -2.46
CA ASN A 357 -27.14 -10.46 -1.30
C ASN A 357 -26.27 -10.93 -0.11
N ASP A 358 -24.98 -10.59 -0.06
CA ASP A 358 -24.04 -11.07 0.96
C ASP A 358 -23.89 -12.61 1.00
N ILE A 359 -23.35 -13.21 2.07
CA ILE A 359 -23.09 -14.65 2.14
C ILE A 359 -24.28 -15.40 2.76
N ASP A 360 -24.72 -16.50 2.14
CA ASP A 360 -25.79 -17.35 2.69
C ASP A 360 -25.33 -18.12 3.93
N ALA A 361 -26.13 -18.12 5.00
CA ALA A 361 -25.83 -18.83 6.24
C ALA A 361 -25.58 -20.34 6.07
N ASN A 362 -26.21 -20.99 5.08
CA ASN A 362 -26.01 -22.40 4.81
C ASN A 362 -24.73 -22.68 4.01
N ALA A 363 -24.09 -21.66 3.45
CA ALA A 363 -22.90 -21.83 2.64
C ALA A 363 -21.64 -22.11 3.50
N THR A 364 -20.71 -22.86 2.94
CA THR A 364 -19.42 -23.25 3.53
C THR A 364 -18.39 -23.23 2.40
N GLY A 365 -17.15 -22.81 2.69
CA GLY A 365 -16.09 -22.67 1.70
C GLY A 365 -15.45 -21.29 1.67
N ASP A 366 -14.87 -20.94 0.53
CA ASP A 366 -14.20 -19.66 0.27
C ASP A 366 -15.18 -18.66 -0.38
N PHE A 367 -15.32 -17.49 0.24
CA PHE A 367 -16.20 -16.39 -0.16
C PHE A 367 -15.43 -15.11 -0.49
N SER A 368 -14.13 -15.21 -0.76
CA SER A 368 -13.29 -14.04 -1.08
C SER A 368 -13.80 -13.26 -2.30
N THR A 369 -14.40 -13.95 -3.27
CA THR A 369 -15.02 -13.33 -4.45
C THR A 369 -16.35 -12.63 -4.14
N SER A 370 -16.92 -12.85 -2.96
CA SER A 370 -18.12 -12.14 -2.48
C SER A 370 -17.79 -10.76 -1.90
N MET A 371 -16.50 -10.42 -1.75
CA MET A 371 -16.05 -9.09 -1.33
C MET A 371 -15.89 -8.16 -2.53
N ALA A 372 -16.23 -6.89 -2.34
CA ALA A 372 -15.94 -5.79 -3.26
C ALA A 372 -15.39 -4.59 -2.49
N LEU A 373 -14.73 -3.67 -3.21
CA LEU A 373 -14.17 -2.44 -2.65
C LEU A 373 -15.04 -1.25 -3.08
N TYR A 374 -15.40 -0.41 -2.12
CA TYR A 374 -16.28 0.73 -2.29
C TYR A 374 -15.62 2.01 -1.78
N ASP A 375 -15.89 3.11 -2.46
CA ASP A 375 -15.68 4.48 -2.00
C ASP A 375 -16.94 4.91 -1.25
N ASN A 376 -16.78 5.37 0.00
CA ASN A 376 -17.90 5.80 0.84
C ASN A 376 -18.48 7.16 0.42
N GLY A 377 -17.73 7.96 -0.35
CA GLY A 377 -18.15 9.27 -0.85
C GLY A 377 -18.18 10.37 0.21
N THR A 378 -17.45 10.18 1.31
CA THR A 378 -17.42 11.14 2.43
C THR A 378 -16.06 11.79 2.65
N ALA A 379 -15.00 11.33 1.97
CA ALA A 379 -13.70 11.97 1.94
C ALA A 379 -13.11 12.08 0.53
N ILE A 380 -12.44 13.19 0.25
CA ILE A 380 -11.76 13.38 -1.04
C ILE A 380 -10.63 12.36 -1.18
N ASP A 381 -10.71 11.58 -2.25
CA ASP A 381 -9.74 10.60 -2.66
C ASP A 381 -8.32 11.17 -2.86
N GLN A 382 -7.33 10.41 -2.41
CA GLN A 382 -5.92 10.62 -2.70
C GLN A 382 -5.25 9.28 -3.03
N PHE A 383 -4.00 9.34 -3.49
CA PHE A 383 -3.22 8.14 -3.79
C PHE A 383 -3.21 7.18 -2.59
N PRO A 384 -3.65 5.91 -2.75
CA PRO A 384 -3.73 4.98 -1.63
C PRO A 384 -2.32 4.71 -1.08
N GLY A 385 -2.13 4.94 0.22
CA GLY A 385 -0.82 4.85 0.87
C GLY A 385 0.06 6.09 0.75
N ALA A 386 -0.42 7.18 0.14
CA ALA A 386 0.34 8.42 -0.01
C ALA A 386 -0.54 9.68 0.04
N GLY A 387 -1.69 9.62 0.72
CA GLY A 387 -2.57 10.75 0.93
C GLY A 387 -2.27 11.51 2.22
N ILE A 388 -2.09 12.84 2.13
CA ILE A 388 -1.80 13.71 3.28
C ILE A 388 -2.99 13.88 4.24
N THR A 389 -4.20 13.50 3.79
CA THR A 389 -5.44 13.58 4.55
C THR A 389 -5.96 12.19 4.97
N GLN A 390 -5.25 11.12 4.64
CA GLN A 390 -5.57 9.76 5.09
C GLN A 390 -5.35 9.64 6.59
N PHE A 391 -6.37 9.20 7.33
CA PHE A 391 -6.34 9.17 8.79
C PHE A 391 -5.18 8.33 9.33
N ASN A 392 -4.97 7.14 8.76
CA ASN A 392 -3.92 6.21 9.18
C ASN A 392 -2.50 6.65 8.77
N LEU A 393 -2.36 7.78 8.05
CA LEU A 393 -1.09 8.45 7.76
C LEU A 393 -0.97 9.80 8.49
N ALA A 394 -1.64 9.92 9.65
CA ALA A 394 -1.71 11.13 10.47
C ALA A 394 -2.30 12.35 9.71
N GLY A 395 -3.19 12.07 8.76
CA GLY A 395 -3.99 13.05 8.04
C GLY A 395 -5.36 13.27 8.68
N THR A 396 -6.07 14.29 8.20
CA THR A 396 -7.49 14.52 8.54
C THR A 396 -8.30 14.50 7.24
N PRO A 397 -9.21 13.52 7.04
CA PRO A 397 -9.97 13.39 5.80
C PRO A 397 -10.70 14.68 5.43
N LEU A 398 -10.53 15.13 4.19
CA LEU A 398 -11.25 16.30 3.67
C LEU A 398 -12.64 15.87 3.26
N THR A 399 -13.66 16.54 3.80
CA THR A 399 -15.05 16.15 3.55
C THR A 399 -15.45 16.34 2.10
N GLU A 400 -16.17 15.37 1.57
CA GLU A 400 -17.01 15.50 0.38
C GLU A 400 -18.37 14.82 0.62
N SER A 401 -19.23 14.87 -0.39
CA SER A 401 -20.55 14.24 -0.35
C SER A 401 -20.89 13.69 -1.73
N LYS A 402 -20.50 12.44 -1.96
CA LYS A 402 -20.87 11.64 -3.12
C LYS A 402 -21.67 10.42 -2.65
N VAL A 403 -22.33 9.78 -3.59
CA VAL A 403 -22.97 8.49 -3.36
C VAL A 403 -21.91 7.39 -3.25
N ILE A 404 -22.20 6.35 -2.47
CA ILE A 404 -21.34 5.18 -2.33
C ILE A 404 -21.28 4.44 -3.67
N ALA A 405 -20.07 4.15 -4.14
CA ALA A 405 -19.83 3.52 -5.44
C ALA A 405 -18.66 2.52 -5.37
N PRO A 406 -18.61 1.51 -6.25
CA PRO A 406 -17.44 0.66 -6.39
C PRO A 406 -16.20 1.48 -6.77
N VAL A 407 -15.05 1.18 -6.16
CA VAL A 407 -13.77 1.77 -6.58
C VAL A 407 -13.38 1.17 -7.95
N PRO A 408 -13.18 1.99 -9.01
CA PRO A 408 -12.71 1.49 -10.29
C PRO A 408 -11.33 0.82 -10.17
N ASN A 409 -11.05 -0.17 -11.00
CA ASN A 409 -9.71 -0.76 -11.09
C ASN A 409 -9.34 -1.00 -12.56
N PRO A 410 -8.38 -0.26 -13.16
CA PRO A 410 -7.54 0.77 -12.52
C PRO A 410 -8.34 1.97 -12.00
N ASN A 411 -7.89 2.54 -10.87
CA ASN A 411 -8.42 3.80 -10.33
C ASN A 411 -7.59 4.99 -10.87
N PRO A 412 -7.96 6.25 -10.58
CA PRO A 412 -7.23 7.43 -11.04
C PRO A 412 -5.76 7.52 -10.59
N PHE A 413 -5.34 6.70 -9.62
CA PHE A 413 -4.01 6.76 -9.02
C PHE A 413 -3.13 5.55 -9.37
N THR A 414 -3.69 4.35 -9.38
CA THR A 414 -2.96 3.09 -9.53
C THR A 414 -3.88 1.92 -9.91
N THR A 415 -3.27 0.76 -10.18
CA THR A 415 -3.98 -0.53 -10.34
C THR A 415 -3.84 -1.33 -9.05
N LEU A 416 -4.96 -1.77 -8.48
CA LEU A 416 -4.98 -2.62 -7.30
C LEU A 416 -4.90 -4.11 -7.69
N PRO A 417 -4.33 -4.97 -6.82
CA PRO A 417 -4.52 -6.42 -6.95
C PRO A 417 -6.00 -6.81 -6.98
N ALA A 418 -6.31 -7.99 -7.48
CA ALA A 418 -7.65 -8.57 -7.35
C ALA A 418 -8.06 -8.61 -5.86
N ILE A 419 -9.34 -8.38 -5.55
CA ILE A 419 -9.83 -8.31 -4.16
C ILE A 419 -9.54 -9.60 -3.38
N SER A 420 -9.63 -10.76 -4.03
CA SER A 420 -9.28 -12.06 -3.44
C SER A 420 -7.80 -12.23 -3.11
N ASN A 421 -6.94 -11.37 -3.65
CA ASN A 421 -5.51 -11.30 -3.31
C ASN A 421 -5.24 -10.24 -2.22
N ILE A 422 -6.27 -9.66 -1.61
CA ILE A 422 -6.15 -8.70 -0.51
C ILE A 422 -6.87 -9.25 0.72
N ILE A 423 -8.16 -9.60 0.58
CA ILE A 423 -8.98 -10.10 1.66
C ILE A 423 -9.49 -11.50 1.32
N LYS A 424 -9.28 -12.42 2.25
CA LYS A 424 -9.78 -13.79 2.16
C LYS A 424 -10.86 -14.01 3.22
N VAL A 425 -12.00 -14.56 2.82
CA VAL A 425 -13.12 -14.88 3.71
C VAL A 425 -13.47 -16.34 3.55
N THR A 426 -13.47 -17.09 4.66
CA THR A 426 -13.84 -18.52 4.65
C THR A 426 -14.86 -18.82 5.73
N ILE A 427 -15.78 -19.73 5.45
CA ILE A 427 -16.76 -20.25 6.42
C ILE A 427 -16.60 -21.76 6.49
N GLN A 428 -16.49 -22.30 7.70
CA GLN A 428 -16.31 -23.73 7.99
C GLN A 428 -17.39 -24.24 8.93
#